data_AF-A0A926ZBD9-F1
#
_entry.id   AF-A0A926ZBD9-F1
#
_cell.length_a   1.000
_cell.length_b   1.000
_cell.length_c   1.000
_cell.angle_alpha   90.00
_cell.angle_beta   90.00
_cell.angle_gamma   90.00
#
_symmetry.space_group_name_H-M   'P 1'
#
loop_
_entity.id
_entity.type
_entity.pdbx_description
1 polymer ?
#
loop_
_entity_poly.entity_id
_entity_poly.type
_entity_poly.pdbx_seq_one_letter_code
_entity_poly.pdbx_strand_id
1 'polypeptide(L)'
;MKSTSGEHYVAFDHIRAIALFLVFEWHFMHGNGHPVPLQGSPFWGPLVLIDEGHVGVALFMTLSGYLFAKLLHNKESINYRLFLRNRVLRLFPLLILVMVLSAVLKAFQGEEYVVVLTLLTFIEGFILPTWPNGGWSITTELHFYILLPILRALKERSSLFLLLLIALAFGIRTLFFSIQGEVQSIAYWTILGRIDQFVLGILGFYWSGFFKKNHVLIAFISAFFLSIYYWFNVNGGFSMLEGYPSHSSIWIWLPTAEGITFAALIAWYETSFTHQ
;
A
#
# COMPACT_ATOMS: atom_id res chain seq x y z
N MET A 1 21.92 -20.25 -14.01
CA MET A 1 20.54 -20.71 -13.77
C MET A 1 19.59 -19.66 -14.31
N LYS A 2 18.89 -19.94 -15.42
CA LYS A 2 17.83 -19.05 -15.91
C LYS A 2 16.59 -19.32 -15.06
N SER A 3 16.13 -18.30 -14.35
CA SER A 3 14.82 -18.30 -13.70
C SER A 3 13.77 -18.66 -14.75
N THR A 4 12.92 -19.64 -14.45
CA THR A 4 11.77 -20.01 -15.29
C THR A 4 10.99 -18.76 -15.67
N SER A 5 10.89 -18.50 -16.97
CA SER A 5 10.30 -17.31 -17.60
C SER A 5 8.93 -16.93 -17.05
N GLY A 6 8.92 -16.11 -16.01
CA GLY A 6 7.84 -15.17 -15.75
C GLY A 6 8.07 -13.94 -16.62
N GLU A 7 7.01 -13.32 -17.12
CA GLU A 7 7.16 -12.03 -17.80
C GLU A 7 7.82 -11.03 -16.85
N HIS A 8 8.99 -10.54 -17.26
CA HIS A 8 9.75 -9.55 -16.51
C HIS A 8 9.37 -8.17 -17.03
N TYR A 9 8.85 -7.32 -16.15
CA TYR A 9 8.43 -5.97 -16.51
C TYR A 9 9.33 -4.97 -15.80
N VAL A 10 10.36 -4.51 -16.52
CA VAL A 10 11.38 -3.57 -16.03
C VAL A 10 10.72 -2.31 -15.42
N ALA A 11 9.68 -1.78 -16.07
CA ALA A 11 8.91 -0.65 -15.58
C ALA A 11 8.40 -0.84 -14.13
N PHE A 12 7.93 -2.05 -13.81
CA PHE A 12 7.39 -2.32 -12.48
C PHE A 12 8.49 -2.51 -11.44
N ASP A 13 9.69 -2.92 -11.84
CA ASP A 13 10.83 -2.98 -10.93
C ASP A 13 11.33 -1.59 -10.57
N HIS A 14 11.31 -0.63 -11.52
CA HIS A 14 11.56 0.78 -11.20
C HIS A 14 10.56 1.34 -10.19
N ILE A 15 9.26 1.07 -10.39
CA ILE A 15 8.22 1.54 -9.47
C ILE A 15 8.36 0.87 -8.09
N ARG A 16 8.69 -0.44 -8.03
CA ARG A 16 9.00 -1.12 -6.76
C ARG A 16 10.22 -0.53 -6.07
N ALA A 17 11.26 -0.19 -6.82
CA ALA A 17 12.45 0.44 -6.26
C ALA A 17 12.12 1.80 -5.64
N ILE A 18 11.29 2.62 -6.30
CA ILE A 18 10.80 3.89 -5.76
C ILE A 18 9.97 3.65 -4.49
N ALA A 19 9.02 2.72 -4.52
CA ALA A 19 8.18 2.41 -3.37
C ALA A 19 9.00 1.92 -2.16
N LEU A 20 10.00 1.06 -2.41
CA LEU A 20 10.94 0.59 -1.39
C LEU A 20 11.76 1.75 -0.84
N PHE A 21 12.27 2.62 -1.71
CA PHE A 21 13.07 3.77 -1.32
C PHE A 21 12.29 4.71 -0.40
N LEU A 22 11.02 5.01 -0.71
CA LEU A 22 10.17 5.85 0.15
C LEU A 22 9.98 5.25 1.56
N VAL A 23 9.73 3.94 1.64
CA VAL A 23 9.58 3.26 2.95
C VAL A 23 10.90 3.24 3.71
N PHE A 24 11.98 2.91 3.02
CA PHE A 24 13.31 2.77 3.60
C PHE A 24 13.81 4.11 4.15
N GLU A 25 13.75 5.18 3.35
CA GLU A 25 14.25 6.49 3.72
C GLU A 25 13.50 7.04 4.94
N TRP A 26 12.18 6.84 5.01
CA TRP A 26 11.40 7.22 6.20
C TRP A 26 11.92 6.57 7.49
N HIS A 27 12.21 5.25 7.46
CA HIS A 27 12.75 4.55 8.62
C HIS A 27 14.14 5.07 9.04
N PHE A 28 14.95 5.53 8.09
CA PHE A 28 16.27 6.11 8.37
C PHE A 28 16.18 7.54 8.90
N MET A 29 15.26 8.35 8.37
CA MET A 29 15.06 9.74 8.80
C MET A 29 14.39 9.85 10.17
N HIS A 30 13.40 8.99 10.43
CA HIS A 30 12.50 9.12 11.58
C HIS A 30 12.59 8.00 12.61
N GLY A 31 13.47 7.00 12.42
CA GLY A 31 13.49 5.72 13.15
C GLY A 31 13.10 5.80 14.63
N ASN A 32 13.88 6.49 15.46
CA ASN A 32 13.55 6.76 16.87
C ASN A 32 13.31 8.26 17.11
N GLY A 33 12.75 8.97 16.12
CA GLY A 33 12.62 10.44 16.11
C GLY A 33 13.92 11.18 15.77
N HIS A 34 14.90 10.48 15.21
CA HIS A 34 16.21 11.00 14.83
C HIS A 34 16.68 10.41 13.49
N PRO A 35 17.50 11.13 12.69
CA PRO A 35 18.01 12.49 12.93
C PRO A 35 16.99 13.60 12.67
N VAL A 36 15.90 13.31 11.95
CA VAL A 36 14.85 14.28 11.63
C VAL A 36 13.69 14.08 12.61
N PRO A 37 13.31 15.13 13.38
CA PRO A 37 12.13 15.05 14.23
C PRO A 37 10.87 14.84 13.40
N LEU A 38 9.89 14.09 13.93
CA LEU A 38 8.56 13.91 13.32
C LEU A 38 7.76 15.23 13.13
N GLN A 39 8.29 16.34 13.66
CA GLN A 39 7.74 17.69 13.57
C GLN A 39 8.43 18.55 12.49
N GLY A 40 9.46 18.01 11.81
CA GLY A 40 10.25 18.72 10.81
C GLY A 40 9.44 18.99 9.54
N SER A 41 9.11 20.25 9.30
CA SER A 41 8.28 20.70 8.16
C SER A 41 9.08 20.74 6.84
N PRO A 42 8.46 20.41 5.69
CA PRO A 42 9.07 19.67 4.60
C PRO A 42 9.69 20.56 3.50
N PHE A 43 10.62 19.97 2.74
CA PHE A 43 11.03 20.52 1.45
C PHE A 43 9.84 20.50 0.48
N TRP A 44 9.56 21.61 -0.20
CA TRP A 44 8.60 21.63 -1.32
C TRP A 44 9.16 20.83 -2.51
N GLY A 45 8.27 20.19 -3.26
CA GLY A 45 8.61 19.35 -4.42
C GLY A 45 8.55 17.85 -4.10
N PRO A 46 9.17 16.99 -4.93
CA PRO A 46 9.05 15.53 -4.79
C PRO A 46 9.51 14.96 -3.44
N LEU A 47 10.39 15.67 -2.73
CA LEU A 47 10.93 15.25 -1.44
C LEU A 47 9.88 15.19 -0.33
N VAL A 48 8.74 15.86 -0.49
CA VAL A 48 7.64 15.83 0.47
C VAL A 48 7.10 14.42 0.74
N LEU A 49 7.22 13.53 -0.25
CA LEU A 49 6.75 12.14 -0.14
C LEU A 49 7.69 11.26 0.67
N ILE A 50 8.95 11.66 0.81
CA ILE A 50 9.99 10.90 1.53
C ILE A 50 9.73 10.95 3.04
N ASP A 51 9.17 12.06 3.49
CA ASP A 51 8.80 12.31 4.88
C ASP A 51 7.68 11.37 5.37
N GLU A 52 7.03 10.64 4.45
CA GLU A 52 5.85 9.83 4.70
C GLU A 52 6.01 8.43 4.11
N GLY A 53 6.67 7.52 4.83
CA GLY A 53 6.96 6.16 4.35
C GLY A 53 5.71 5.36 3.95
N HIS A 54 4.55 5.72 4.48
CA HIS A 54 3.27 5.12 4.11
C HIS A 54 2.87 5.35 2.65
N VAL A 55 3.36 6.42 2.02
CA VAL A 55 3.23 6.71 0.59
C VAL A 55 3.79 5.57 -0.25
N GLY A 56 4.94 5.01 0.16
CA GLY A 56 5.55 3.87 -0.51
C GLY A 56 4.69 2.61 -0.39
N VAL A 57 4.07 2.39 0.77
CA VAL A 57 3.13 1.27 0.97
C VAL A 57 1.91 1.43 0.05
N ALA A 58 1.35 2.63 -0.04
CA ALA A 58 0.25 2.93 -0.95
C ALA A 58 0.60 2.62 -2.42
N LEU A 59 1.79 3.02 -2.85
CA LEU A 59 2.31 2.72 -4.18
C LEU A 59 2.46 1.20 -4.41
N PHE A 60 2.95 0.44 -3.42
CA PHE A 60 3.01 -1.03 -3.50
C PHE A 60 1.62 -1.66 -3.63
N MET A 61 0.61 -1.19 -2.89
CA MET A 61 -0.75 -1.73 -2.96
C MET A 61 -1.39 -1.45 -4.32
N THR A 62 -1.25 -0.23 -4.83
CA THR A 62 -1.75 0.12 -6.17
C THR A 62 -1.04 -0.65 -7.28
N LEU A 63 0.29 -0.75 -7.22
CA LEU A 63 1.06 -1.54 -8.18
C LEU A 63 0.68 -3.02 -8.16
N SER A 64 0.39 -3.57 -6.97
CA SER A 64 -0.05 -4.96 -6.83
C SER A 64 -1.37 -5.18 -7.58
N GLY A 65 -2.35 -4.30 -7.41
CA GLY A 65 -3.62 -4.34 -8.14
C GLY A 65 -3.44 -4.23 -9.65
N TYR A 66 -2.63 -3.27 -10.11
CA TYR A 66 -2.32 -3.08 -11.54
C TYR A 66 -1.68 -4.32 -12.16
N LEU A 67 -0.67 -4.88 -11.49
CA LEU A 67 0.01 -6.07 -11.95
C LEU A 67 -0.92 -7.28 -12.01
N PHE A 68 -1.82 -7.45 -11.03
CA PHE A 68 -2.79 -8.53 -11.09
C PHE A 68 -3.74 -8.39 -12.26
N ALA A 69 -4.28 -7.20 -12.49
CA ALA A 69 -5.13 -6.96 -13.66
C ALA A 69 -4.38 -7.30 -14.96
N LYS A 70 -3.13 -6.84 -15.10
CA LYS A 70 -2.29 -7.13 -16.28
C LYS A 70 -2.00 -8.62 -16.47
N LEU A 71 -1.60 -9.32 -15.40
CA LEU A 71 -1.27 -10.75 -15.46
C LEU A 71 -2.48 -11.64 -15.74
N LEU A 72 -3.69 -11.18 -15.40
CA LEU A 72 -4.92 -11.96 -15.49
C LEU A 72 -5.79 -11.60 -16.71
N HIS A 73 -5.57 -10.45 -17.35
CA HIS A 73 -6.41 -9.94 -18.44
C HIS A 73 -6.66 -10.96 -19.57
N ASN A 74 -5.63 -11.73 -19.94
CA ASN A 74 -5.69 -12.69 -21.04
C ASN A 74 -5.68 -14.16 -20.56
N LYS A 75 -5.92 -14.41 -19.27
CA LYS A 75 -5.93 -15.77 -18.71
C LYS A 75 -7.35 -16.24 -18.50
N GLU A 76 -7.75 -17.28 -19.22
CA GLU A 76 -9.08 -17.90 -19.06
C GLU A 76 -9.24 -18.52 -17.67
N SER A 77 -8.22 -19.28 -17.23
CA SER A 77 -8.19 -19.94 -15.94
C SER A 77 -6.89 -19.68 -15.18
N ILE A 78 -7.00 -19.62 -13.86
CA ILE A 78 -5.86 -19.47 -12.95
C ILE A 78 -5.87 -20.68 -12.04
N ASN A 79 -4.75 -21.40 -11.95
CA ASN A 79 -4.58 -22.37 -10.88
C ASN A 79 -4.37 -21.61 -9.56
N TYR A 80 -5.49 -21.32 -8.89
CA TYR A 80 -5.52 -20.47 -7.70
C TYR A 80 -4.72 -21.07 -6.54
N ARG A 81 -4.72 -22.40 -6.41
CA ARG A 81 -3.90 -23.11 -5.40
C ARG A 81 -2.41 -22.89 -5.63
N LEU A 82 -1.95 -23.03 -6.88
CA LEU A 82 -0.56 -22.77 -7.24
C LEU A 82 -0.19 -21.29 -7.05
N PHE A 83 -1.10 -20.40 -7.41
CA PHE A 83 -0.95 -18.96 -7.20
C PHE A 83 -0.72 -18.63 -5.72
N LEU A 84 -1.62 -19.06 -4.83
CA LEU A 84 -1.48 -18.82 -3.39
C LEU A 84 -0.20 -19.45 -2.83
N ARG A 85 0.12 -20.69 -3.22
CA ARG A 85 1.36 -21.36 -2.77
C ARG A 85 2.60 -20.55 -3.13
N ASN A 86 2.70 -20.06 -4.36
CA ASN A 86 3.87 -19.29 -4.80
C ASN A 86 4.00 -17.97 -4.04
N ARG A 87 2.88 -17.34 -3.63
CA ARG A 87 2.91 -16.13 -2.82
C ARG A 87 3.29 -16.41 -1.37
N VAL A 88 2.76 -17.47 -0.77
CA VAL A 88 3.15 -17.92 0.59
C VAL A 88 4.64 -18.21 0.63
N LEU A 89 5.17 -18.98 -0.33
CA LEU A 89 6.61 -19.30 -0.43
C LEU A 89 7.50 -18.06 -0.63
N ARG A 90 6.94 -16.97 -1.17
CA ARG A 90 7.65 -15.70 -1.35
C ARG A 90 7.65 -14.85 -0.07
N LEU A 91 6.52 -14.77 0.64
CA LEU A 91 6.31 -13.83 1.73
C LEU A 91 6.69 -14.43 3.10
N PHE A 92 6.35 -15.69 3.35
CA PHE A 92 6.45 -16.31 4.67
C PHE A 92 7.89 -16.52 5.16
N PRO A 93 8.87 -16.92 4.32
CA PRO A 93 10.23 -17.13 4.81
C PRO A 93 10.82 -15.88 5.46
N LEU A 94 10.65 -14.72 4.83
CA LEU A 94 11.12 -13.44 5.38
C LEU A 94 10.28 -13.00 6.58
N LEU A 95 8.95 -13.13 6.52
CA LEU A 95 8.06 -12.80 7.65
C LEU A 95 8.43 -13.59 8.90
N ILE A 96 8.59 -14.92 8.78
CA ILE A 96 8.97 -15.81 9.89
C ILE A 96 10.33 -15.38 10.44
N LEU A 97 11.31 -15.11 9.58
CA LEU A 97 12.62 -14.63 10.00
C LEU A 97 12.51 -13.32 10.81
N VAL A 98 11.77 -12.33 10.31
CA VAL A 98 11.58 -11.04 10.99
C VAL A 98 10.88 -11.22 12.33
N MET A 99 9.85 -12.07 12.42
CA MET A 99 9.18 -12.34 13.68
C MET A 99 10.10 -13.03 14.69
N VAL A 100 10.89 -14.02 14.26
CA VAL A 100 11.85 -14.72 15.13
C VAL A 100 12.90 -13.75 15.63
N LEU A 101 13.48 -12.93 14.75
CA LEU A 101 14.46 -11.91 15.15
C LEU A 101 13.84 -10.89 16.11
N SER A 102 12.60 -10.45 15.86
CA SER A 102 11.89 -9.53 16.74
C SER A 102 11.65 -10.13 18.12
N ALA A 103 11.24 -11.41 18.20
CA ALA A 103 11.06 -12.11 19.47
C ALA A 103 12.38 -12.27 20.24
N VAL A 104 13.45 -12.66 19.54
CA VAL A 104 14.79 -12.83 20.13
C VAL A 104 15.32 -11.52 20.68
N LEU A 105 15.22 -10.42 19.92
CA LEU A 105 15.66 -9.10 20.37
C LEU A 105 14.93 -8.63 21.63
N LYS A 106 13.61 -8.83 21.70
CA LYS A 106 12.81 -8.48 22.89
C LYS A 106 13.12 -9.37 24.09
N ALA A 107 13.38 -10.66 23.86
CA ALA A 107 13.83 -11.56 24.92
C ALA A 107 15.17 -11.09 25.52
N PHE A 108 16.12 -10.64 24.69
CA PHE A 108 17.38 -10.05 25.17
C PHE A 108 17.20 -8.73 25.94
N GLN A 109 16.07 -8.03 25.77
CA GLN A 109 15.72 -6.83 26.53
C GLN A 109 15.01 -7.13 27.86
N GLY A 110 14.87 -8.42 28.23
CA GLY A 110 14.24 -8.84 29.48
C GLY A 110 12.71 -9.00 29.41
N GLU A 111 12.12 -8.93 28.22
CA GLU A 111 10.68 -9.11 28.03
C GLU A 111 10.31 -10.60 27.83
N GLU A 112 10.54 -11.46 28.83
CA GLU A 112 10.44 -12.92 28.69
C GLU A 112 9.05 -13.44 28.25
N TYR A 113 7.97 -12.75 28.63
CA TYR A 113 6.59 -13.08 28.22
C TYR A 113 6.32 -12.85 26.72
N VAL A 114 7.20 -12.13 26.02
CA VAL A 114 6.99 -11.70 24.64
C VAL A 114 7.20 -12.82 23.64
N VAL A 115 7.95 -13.89 23.97
CA VAL A 115 8.07 -15.05 23.08
C VAL A 115 6.71 -15.74 22.91
N VAL A 116 5.97 -15.95 24.00
CA VAL A 116 4.63 -16.55 23.97
C VAL A 116 3.63 -15.62 23.29
N LEU A 117 3.70 -14.31 23.57
CA LEU A 117 2.84 -13.31 22.93
C LEU A 117 3.13 -13.19 21.41
N THR A 118 4.39 -13.36 20.99
CA THR A 118 4.76 -13.36 19.56
C THR A 118 4.18 -14.57 18.81
N LEU A 119 4.09 -15.73 19.47
CA LEU A 119 3.43 -16.90 18.90
C LEU A 119 1.91 -16.73 18.79
N LEU A 120 1.27 -16.12 19.79
CA LEU A 120 -0.16 -15.83 19.76
C LEU A 120 -0.52 -14.79 18.68
N THR A 121 0.27 -13.71 18.60
CA THR A 121 0.09 -12.66 17.58
C THR A 121 0.35 -13.15 16.15
N PHE A 122 1.08 -14.26 15.95
CA PHE A 122 1.25 -14.84 14.62
C PHE A 122 -0.08 -15.24 14.00
N ILE A 123 -0.93 -15.94 14.75
CA ILE A 123 -2.24 -16.40 14.27
C ILE A 123 -3.19 -15.22 14.09
N GLU A 124 -3.21 -14.30 15.05
CA GLU A 124 -4.02 -13.07 14.94
C GLU A 124 -3.65 -12.24 13.72
N GLY A 125 -2.37 -12.24 13.33
CA GLY A 125 -1.85 -11.48 12.21
C GLY A 125 -2.39 -11.89 10.84
N PHE A 126 -3.09 -13.02 10.73
CA PHE A 126 -3.84 -13.36 9.52
C PHE A 126 -5.11 -12.52 9.34
N ILE A 127 -5.62 -11.92 10.42
CA ILE A 127 -6.88 -11.16 10.44
C ILE A 127 -6.60 -9.70 10.81
N LEU A 128 -5.80 -9.49 11.84
CA LEU A 128 -5.49 -8.18 12.42
C LEU A 128 -4.07 -7.73 12.03
N PRO A 129 -3.78 -6.42 11.98
CA PRO A 129 -2.47 -5.89 11.61
C PRO A 129 -1.44 -5.99 12.75
N THR A 130 -1.21 -7.18 13.29
CA THR A 130 -0.37 -7.39 14.50
C THR A 130 1.08 -7.74 14.20
N TRP A 131 1.41 -8.14 12.97
CA TRP A 131 2.78 -8.53 12.62
C TRP A 131 3.75 -7.33 12.62
N PRO A 132 4.94 -7.46 13.24
CA PRO A 132 5.85 -6.35 13.51
C PRO A 132 6.60 -5.85 12.25
N ASN A 133 7.24 -4.68 12.36
CA ASN A 133 8.20 -4.14 11.38
C ASN A 133 7.69 -4.13 9.92
N GLY A 134 6.45 -3.67 9.73
CA GLY A 134 5.80 -3.65 8.42
C GLY A 134 5.03 -4.93 8.08
N GLY A 135 5.09 -5.98 8.90
CA GLY A 135 4.39 -7.24 8.68
C GLY A 135 2.87 -7.08 8.50
N TRP A 136 2.25 -6.08 9.13
CA TRP A 136 0.84 -5.73 8.92
C TRP A 136 0.46 -5.51 7.44
N SER A 137 1.39 -5.03 6.60
CA SER A 137 1.12 -4.83 5.18
C SER A 137 1.04 -6.18 4.44
N ILE A 138 1.75 -7.20 4.93
CA ILE A 138 1.65 -8.58 4.43
C ILE A 138 0.28 -9.15 4.76
N THR A 139 -0.27 -8.90 5.95
CA THR A 139 -1.66 -9.26 6.29
C THR A 139 -2.64 -8.71 5.24
N THR A 140 -2.51 -7.43 4.92
CA THR A 140 -3.34 -6.77 3.90
C THR A 140 -3.12 -7.39 2.52
N GLU A 141 -1.88 -7.67 2.14
CA GLU A 141 -1.55 -8.32 0.87
C GLU A 141 -2.16 -9.72 0.76
N LEU A 142 -2.16 -10.51 1.84
CA LEU A 142 -2.82 -11.81 1.91
C LEU A 142 -4.34 -11.68 1.72
N HIS A 143 -4.97 -10.67 2.33
CA HIS A 143 -6.40 -10.43 2.13
C HIS A 143 -6.72 -10.09 0.68
N PHE A 144 -5.88 -9.29 0.00
CA PHE A 144 -6.05 -9.03 -1.43
C PHE A 144 -5.98 -10.29 -2.28
N TYR A 145 -5.09 -11.22 -1.94
CA TYR A 145 -5.01 -12.49 -2.66
C TYR A 145 -6.28 -13.32 -2.48
N ILE A 146 -6.80 -13.37 -1.26
CA ILE A 146 -8.06 -14.05 -0.93
C ILE A 146 -9.23 -13.43 -1.70
N LEU A 147 -9.28 -12.10 -1.78
CA LEU A 147 -10.35 -11.37 -2.48
C LEU A 147 -10.20 -11.38 -4.01
N LEU A 148 -9.03 -11.73 -4.55
CA LEU A 148 -8.73 -11.63 -5.98
C LEU A 148 -9.75 -12.32 -6.90
N PRO A 149 -10.26 -13.55 -6.61
CA PRO A 149 -11.28 -14.19 -7.43
C PRO A 149 -12.59 -13.39 -7.47
N ILE A 150 -12.97 -12.80 -6.33
CA ILE A 150 -14.18 -11.98 -6.22
C ILE A 150 -13.98 -10.68 -7.00
N LEU A 151 -12.85 -10.00 -6.82
CA LEU A 151 -12.53 -8.76 -7.53
C LEU A 151 -12.50 -8.97 -9.05
N ARG A 152 -11.95 -10.09 -9.52
CA ARG A 152 -11.99 -10.47 -10.94
C ARG A 152 -13.43 -10.67 -11.42
N ALA A 153 -14.24 -11.45 -10.70
CA ALA A 153 -15.63 -11.69 -11.07
C ALA A 153 -16.47 -10.39 -11.10
N LEU A 154 -16.24 -9.48 -10.16
CA LEU A 154 -16.88 -8.15 -10.16
C LEU A 154 -16.45 -7.33 -11.38
N LYS A 155 -15.15 -7.32 -11.70
CA LYS A 155 -14.60 -6.58 -12.84
C LYS A 155 -15.10 -7.09 -14.19
N GLU A 156 -15.22 -8.41 -14.34
CA GLU A 156 -15.75 -9.07 -15.54
C GLU A 156 -17.22 -8.71 -15.78
N ARG A 157 -18.00 -8.51 -14.70
CA ARG A 157 -19.37 -7.99 -14.80
C ARG A 157 -19.40 -6.51 -15.18
N SER A 158 -18.68 -5.67 -14.45
CA SER A 158 -18.57 -4.24 -14.75
C SER A 158 -17.51 -3.56 -13.87
N SER A 159 -16.83 -2.54 -14.41
CA SER A 159 -15.98 -1.66 -13.60
C SER A 159 -16.78 -0.91 -12.52
N LEU A 160 -18.10 -0.75 -12.68
CA LEU A 160 -18.96 -0.12 -11.69
C LEU A 160 -18.94 -0.86 -10.35
N PHE A 161 -18.91 -2.19 -10.33
CA PHE A 161 -18.89 -2.94 -9.08
C PHE A 161 -17.61 -2.70 -8.27
N LEU A 162 -16.48 -2.49 -8.95
CA LEU A 162 -15.24 -2.10 -8.29
C LEU A 162 -15.33 -0.67 -7.71
N LEU A 163 -15.97 0.25 -8.44
CA LEU A 163 -16.22 1.61 -7.93
C LEU A 163 -17.18 1.61 -6.74
N LEU A 164 -18.21 0.76 -6.75
CA LEU A 164 -19.11 0.56 -5.62
C LEU A 164 -18.39 -0.02 -4.41
N LEU A 165 -17.39 -0.89 -4.62
CA LEU A 165 -16.55 -1.40 -3.53
C LEU A 165 -15.72 -0.29 -2.88
N ILE A 166 -15.14 0.61 -3.69
CA ILE A 166 -14.43 1.81 -3.19
C ILE A 166 -15.41 2.71 -2.42
N ALA A 167 -16.59 2.97 -2.98
CA ALA A 167 -17.62 3.78 -2.32
C ALA A 167 -18.08 3.17 -1.00
N LEU A 168 -18.20 1.83 -0.93
CA LEU A 168 -18.51 1.11 0.31
C LEU A 168 -17.40 1.27 1.34
N ALA A 169 -16.13 1.08 0.95
CA ALA A 169 -14.98 1.26 1.84
C ALA A 169 -14.87 2.71 2.36
N PHE A 170 -15.16 3.70 1.49
CA PHE A 170 -15.24 5.11 1.85
C PHE A 170 -16.38 5.38 2.85
N GLY A 171 -17.56 4.80 2.60
CA GLY A 171 -18.72 4.90 3.50
C GLY A 171 -18.44 4.28 4.87
N ILE A 172 -17.78 3.11 4.92
CA ILE A 172 -17.37 2.47 6.18
C ILE A 172 -16.40 3.37 6.96
N ARG A 173 -15.39 3.95 6.29
CA ARG A 173 -14.47 4.92 6.93
C ARG A 173 -15.21 6.14 7.48
N THR A 174 -16.15 6.68 6.70
CA THR A 174 -16.97 7.84 7.13
C THR A 174 -17.82 7.52 8.34
N LEU A 175 -18.49 6.35 8.35
CA LEU A 175 -19.29 5.89 9.48
C LEU A 175 -18.42 5.65 10.71
N PHE A 176 -17.26 5.00 10.54
CA PHE A 176 -16.33 4.75 11.64
C PHE A 176 -15.82 6.07 12.25
N PHE A 177 -15.44 7.03 11.42
CA PHE A 177 -15.08 8.38 11.85
C PHE A 177 -16.19 9.05 12.67
N SER A 178 -17.44 8.95 12.21
CA SER A 178 -18.58 9.53 12.93
C SER A 178 -18.84 8.89 14.30
N ILE A 179 -18.40 7.65 14.53
CA ILE A 179 -18.65 6.91 15.79
C ILE A 179 -17.45 7.04 16.73
N GLN A 180 -16.23 6.90 16.22
CA GLN A 180 -15.00 6.82 17.03
C GLN A 180 -14.26 8.17 17.13
N GLY A 181 -14.56 9.12 16.25
CA GLY A 181 -13.86 10.42 16.18
C GLY A 181 -12.46 10.35 15.58
N GLU A 182 -11.97 9.16 15.20
CA GLU A 182 -10.73 8.94 14.44
C GLU A 182 -10.98 7.87 13.38
N VAL A 183 -10.18 7.88 12.31
CA VAL A 183 -10.27 6.88 11.24
C VAL A 183 -8.90 6.46 10.69
N GLN A 184 -7.82 7.09 11.17
CA GLN A 184 -6.46 6.75 10.77
C GLN A 184 -6.17 5.28 11.05
N SER A 185 -6.65 4.75 12.19
CA SER A 185 -6.39 3.36 12.58
C SER A 185 -6.84 2.35 11.51
N ILE A 186 -8.09 2.46 11.06
CA ILE A 186 -8.64 1.53 10.06
C ILE A 186 -8.17 1.86 8.64
N ALA A 187 -7.95 3.15 8.33
CA ALA A 187 -7.53 3.59 7.01
C ALA A 187 -6.07 3.20 6.72
N TYR A 188 -5.20 3.29 7.72
CA TYR A 188 -3.78 3.02 7.55
C TYR A 188 -3.46 1.53 7.71
N TRP A 189 -3.93 0.89 8.78
CA TRP A 189 -3.46 -0.44 9.18
C TRP A 189 -4.23 -1.61 8.53
N THR A 190 -5.41 -1.37 7.99
CA THR A 190 -6.31 -2.46 7.55
C THR A 190 -6.65 -2.39 6.07
N ILE A 191 -7.23 -3.49 5.58
CA ILE A 191 -7.75 -3.57 4.21
C ILE A 191 -8.78 -2.47 3.90
N LEU A 192 -9.49 -1.92 4.89
CA LEU A 192 -10.56 -0.95 4.66
C LEU A 192 -10.07 0.37 4.07
N GLY A 193 -8.84 0.80 4.37
CA GLY A 193 -8.23 1.93 3.64
C GLY A 193 -7.40 1.50 2.43
N ARG A 194 -6.84 0.29 2.45
CA ARG A 194 -5.93 -0.18 1.38
C ARG A 194 -6.64 -0.74 0.16
N ILE A 195 -7.89 -1.16 0.29
CA ILE A 195 -8.68 -1.73 -0.82
C ILE A 195 -8.86 -0.71 -1.95
N ASP A 196 -8.98 0.57 -1.63
CA ASP A 196 -9.04 1.66 -2.60
C ASP A 196 -7.85 1.62 -3.55
N GLN A 197 -6.64 1.66 -2.98
CA GLN A 197 -5.38 1.69 -3.70
C GLN A 197 -5.25 0.47 -4.62
N PHE A 198 -5.57 -0.71 -4.10
CA PHE A 198 -5.51 -1.96 -4.85
C PHE A 198 -6.53 -2.00 -6.01
N VAL A 199 -7.79 -1.65 -5.74
CA VAL A 199 -8.86 -1.65 -6.75
C VAL A 199 -8.63 -0.57 -7.80
N LEU A 200 -8.15 0.61 -7.40
CA LEU A 200 -7.76 1.67 -8.33
C LEU A 200 -6.58 1.26 -9.19
N GLY A 201 -5.65 0.46 -8.66
CA GLY A 201 -4.61 -0.20 -9.45
C GLY A 201 -5.19 -1.10 -10.55
N ILE A 202 -6.17 -1.95 -10.21
CA ILE A 202 -6.87 -2.79 -11.19
C ILE A 202 -7.54 -1.92 -12.26
N LEU A 203 -8.29 -0.90 -11.85
CA LEU A 203 -8.98 0.01 -12.77
C LEU A 203 -8.00 0.79 -13.64
N GLY A 204 -6.87 1.23 -13.08
CA GLY A 204 -5.80 1.95 -13.79
C GLY A 204 -5.24 1.16 -14.95
N PHE A 205 -5.15 -0.17 -14.85
CA PHE A 205 -4.74 -1.01 -15.98
C PHE A 205 -5.77 -0.98 -17.12
N TYR A 206 -7.06 -1.14 -16.81
CA TYR A 206 -8.12 -1.08 -17.83
C TYR A 206 -8.31 0.33 -18.43
N TRP A 207 -7.96 1.37 -17.69
CA TRP A 207 -8.04 2.77 -18.11
C TRP A 207 -6.69 3.33 -18.58
N SER A 208 -5.67 2.49 -18.73
CA SER A 208 -4.31 2.92 -19.03
C SER A 208 -4.21 3.73 -20.34
N GLY A 209 -5.08 3.45 -21.31
CA GLY A 209 -5.18 4.21 -22.56
C GLY A 209 -5.46 5.70 -22.37
N PHE A 210 -6.14 6.11 -21.30
CA PHE A 210 -6.42 7.52 -21.00
C PHE A 210 -5.17 8.30 -20.57
N PHE A 211 -4.23 7.62 -19.90
CA PHE A 211 -3.01 8.22 -19.38
C PHE A 211 -1.84 8.14 -20.36
N LYS A 212 -1.94 7.29 -21.38
CA LYS A 212 -0.88 7.05 -22.36
C LYS A 212 -0.44 8.34 -23.06
N LYS A 213 0.85 8.67 -22.92
CA LYS A 213 1.51 9.88 -23.47
C LYS A 213 0.88 11.22 -23.03
N ASN A 214 0.02 11.22 -22.02
CA ASN A 214 -0.64 12.42 -21.54
C ASN A 214 0.18 13.09 -20.42
N HIS A 215 1.36 13.62 -20.79
CA HIS A 215 2.32 14.20 -19.83
C HIS A 215 1.76 15.40 -19.05
N VAL A 216 0.91 16.20 -19.70
CA VAL A 216 0.30 17.39 -19.09
C VAL A 216 -0.65 16.98 -17.96
N LEU A 217 -1.55 16.03 -18.22
CA LEU A 217 -2.46 15.52 -17.18
C LEU A 217 -1.68 14.95 -15.99
N ILE A 218 -0.62 14.18 -16.26
CA ILE A 218 0.18 13.57 -15.20
C ILE A 218 0.97 14.60 -14.40
N ALA A 219 1.47 15.65 -15.04
CA ALA A 219 2.09 16.77 -14.35
C ALA A 219 1.09 17.47 -13.41
N PHE A 220 -0.15 17.71 -13.85
CA PHE A 220 -1.20 18.27 -13.00
C PHE A 220 -1.57 17.35 -11.83
N ILE A 221 -1.78 16.06 -12.09
CA ILE A 221 -2.07 15.07 -11.04
C ILE A 221 -0.93 15.03 -10.02
N SER A 222 0.32 15.02 -10.47
CA SER A 222 1.50 14.99 -9.61
C SER A 222 1.63 16.27 -8.78
N ALA A 223 1.47 17.44 -9.40
CA ALA A 223 1.56 18.72 -8.69
C ALA A 223 0.45 18.86 -7.63
N PHE A 224 -0.77 18.42 -7.95
CA PHE A 224 -1.87 18.41 -7.00
C PHE A 224 -1.60 17.45 -5.83
N PHE A 225 -1.11 16.25 -6.11
CA PHE A 225 -0.76 15.26 -5.09
C PHE A 225 0.36 15.74 -4.17
N LEU A 226 1.42 16.33 -4.74
CA LEU A 226 2.50 16.94 -3.95
C LEU A 226 2.00 18.10 -3.09
N SER A 227 1.00 18.86 -3.54
CA SER A 227 0.39 19.94 -2.76
C SER A 227 -0.42 19.42 -1.57
N ILE A 228 -1.15 18.30 -1.75
CA ILE A 228 -1.84 17.61 -0.66
C ILE A 228 -0.83 17.15 0.40
N TYR A 229 0.24 16.48 -0.01
CA TYR A 229 1.26 15.99 0.92
C TYR A 229 2.05 17.11 1.58
N TYR A 230 2.31 18.20 0.87
CA TYR A 230 2.91 19.40 1.46
C TYR A 230 2.04 19.96 2.57
N TRP A 231 0.74 20.12 2.31
CA TRP A 231 -0.21 20.53 3.34
C TRP A 231 -0.26 19.52 4.50
N PHE A 232 -0.31 18.23 4.21
CA PHE A 232 -0.39 17.16 5.21
C PHE A 232 0.80 17.21 6.17
N ASN A 233 2.04 17.27 5.65
CA ASN A 233 3.25 17.31 6.46
C ASN A 233 3.37 18.62 7.25
N VAL A 234 3.02 19.77 6.65
CA VAL A 234 3.02 21.07 7.35
C VAL A 234 2.08 21.08 8.56
N ASN A 235 1.00 20.30 8.50
CA ASN A 235 0.04 20.17 9.60
C ASN A 235 0.35 19.01 10.56
N GLY A 236 1.54 18.40 10.46
CA GLY A 236 2.02 17.37 11.38
C GLY A 236 2.06 15.94 10.83
N GLY A 237 1.69 15.75 9.56
CA GLY A 237 1.90 14.49 8.85
C GLY A 237 1.24 13.29 9.53
N PHE A 238 1.82 12.11 9.35
CA PHE A 238 1.25 10.87 9.90
C PHE A 238 1.17 10.86 11.43
N SER A 239 2.17 11.40 12.12
CA SER A 239 2.36 11.21 13.56
C SER A 239 1.79 12.33 14.42
N MET A 240 1.62 13.54 13.88
CA MET A 240 1.28 14.73 14.68
C MET A 240 0.01 15.45 14.21
N LEU A 241 -0.53 15.12 13.03
CA LEU A 241 -1.76 15.75 12.52
C LEU A 241 -2.94 15.45 13.45
N GLU A 242 -3.33 16.43 14.26
CA GLU A 242 -4.41 16.29 15.24
C GLU A 242 -4.18 15.13 16.23
N GLY A 243 -2.92 14.77 16.51
CA GLY A 243 -2.53 13.67 17.40
C GLY A 243 -2.32 12.32 16.71
N TYR A 244 -2.01 11.29 17.50
CA TYR A 244 -1.88 9.91 17.03
C TYR A 244 -2.65 8.94 17.94
N PRO A 245 -3.65 8.21 17.43
CA PRO A 245 -4.22 8.32 16.08
C PRO A 245 -4.79 9.71 15.77
N SER A 246 -4.77 10.07 14.50
CA SER A 246 -5.20 11.36 13.97
C SER A 246 -6.73 11.43 13.93
N HIS A 247 -7.27 12.49 14.52
CA HIS A 247 -8.68 12.86 14.47
C HIS A 247 -9.07 13.58 13.16
N SER A 248 -8.12 13.71 12.23
CA SER A 248 -8.36 14.42 10.99
C SER A 248 -9.13 13.58 9.97
N SER A 249 -10.17 14.19 9.40
CA SER A 249 -11.00 13.56 8.36
C SER A 249 -10.26 13.25 7.05
N ILE A 250 -9.02 13.73 6.88
CA ILE A 250 -8.19 13.43 5.70
C ILE A 250 -8.06 11.93 5.47
N TRP A 251 -7.97 11.14 6.53
CA TRP A 251 -7.84 9.68 6.47
C TRP A 251 -9.07 8.97 5.87
N ILE A 252 -10.21 9.66 5.73
CA ILE A 252 -11.37 9.14 5.01
C ILE A 252 -11.07 9.05 3.51
N TRP A 253 -10.45 10.08 2.91
CA TRP A 253 -10.31 10.21 1.46
C TRP A 253 -8.87 10.09 0.94
N LEU A 254 -7.87 10.24 1.81
CA LEU A 254 -6.45 10.15 1.44
C LEU A 254 -6.09 8.83 0.75
N PRO A 255 -6.51 7.64 1.25
CA PRO A 255 -6.20 6.39 0.55
C PRO A 255 -6.77 6.31 -0.88
N THR A 256 -7.92 6.96 -1.12
CA THR A 256 -8.53 7.07 -2.44
C THR A 256 -7.71 7.99 -3.34
N ALA A 257 -7.28 9.15 -2.83
CA ALA A 257 -6.46 10.10 -3.55
C ALA A 257 -5.08 9.51 -3.94
N GLU A 258 -4.45 8.79 -3.01
CA GLU A 258 -3.23 8.01 -3.29
C GLU A 258 -3.46 6.98 -4.40
N GLY A 259 -4.52 6.18 -4.28
CA GLY A 259 -4.85 5.15 -5.26
C GLY A 259 -5.08 5.72 -6.66
N ILE A 260 -5.79 6.84 -6.79
CA ILE A 260 -6.05 7.52 -8.08
C ILE A 260 -4.74 7.99 -8.67
N THR A 261 -3.92 8.69 -7.87
CA THR A 261 -2.66 9.28 -8.32
C THR A 261 -1.69 8.19 -8.76
N PHE A 262 -1.49 7.16 -7.95
CA PHE A 262 -0.56 6.08 -8.28
C PHE A 262 -1.06 5.23 -9.45
N ALA A 263 -2.37 4.97 -9.56
CA ALA A 263 -2.91 4.25 -10.71
C ALA A 263 -2.63 5.00 -12.02
N ALA A 264 -2.81 6.33 -12.01
CA ALA A 264 -2.50 7.19 -13.15
C ALA A 264 -1.00 7.18 -13.48
N LEU A 265 -0.14 7.33 -12.48
CA LEU A 265 1.33 7.32 -12.64
C LEU A 265 1.86 5.98 -13.16
N ILE A 266 1.40 4.87 -12.59
CA ILE A 266 1.77 3.52 -13.02
C ILE A 266 1.34 3.30 -14.48
N ALA A 267 0.08 3.61 -14.80
CA ALA A 267 -0.46 3.47 -16.15
C ALA A 267 0.29 4.32 -17.17
N TRP A 268 0.57 5.58 -16.84
CA TRP A 268 1.33 6.48 -17.69
C TRP A 268 2.75 5.97 -17.90
N TYR A 269 3.46 5.61 -16.83
CA TYR A 269 4.86 5.17 -16.91
C TYR A 269 5.01 3.89 -17.73
N GLU A 270 4.09 2.94 -17.57
CA GLU A 270 4.12 1.69 -18.30
C GLU A 270 3.77 1.87 -19.79
N THR A 271 2.81 2.72 -20.13
CA THR A 271 2.31 2.85 -21.51
C THR A 271 3.00 3.92 -22.37
N SER A 272 3.70 4.88 -21.74
CA SER A 272 4.26 6.05 -22.42
C SER A 272 5.74 5.92 -22.79
N PHE A 273 6.45 4.99 -22.16
CA PHE A 273 7.89 4.80 -22.33
C PHE A 273 8.23 3.40 -22.82
N THR A 274 9.30 3.29 -23.61
CA THR A 274 9.92 2.02 -23.94
C THR A 274 10.95 1.68 -22.87
N HIS A 275 10.76 0.57 -22.18
CA HIS A 275 11.66 0.10 -21.15
C HIS A 275 12.59 -0.94 -21.78
N GLN A 276 13.88 -0.63 -21.87
CA GLN A 276 14.92 -1.53 -22.39
C GLN A 276 15.55 -2.35 -21.27
#